data_AF-A0A109BJX4-F1
#
_entry.id   AF-A0A109BJX4-F1
#
_cell.length_a   1.000
_cell.length_b   1.000
_cell.length_c   1.000
_cell.angle_alpha   90.00
_cell.angle_beta   90.00
_cell.angle_gamma   90.00
#
_symmetry.space_group_name_H-M   'P 1'
#
loop_
_entity.id
_entity.type
_entity.pdbx_description
1 polymer ?
#
loop_
_entity_poly.entity_id
_entity_poly.type
_entity_poly.pdbx_seq_one_letter_code
_entity_poly.pdbx_strand_id
1 'polypeptide(L)'
;MKKYLAAAALCGLLASPLMAASAAVESAVKTFEAVGNDAAKLKTYCEMTKLMSSPDVEDESKADELDSKMEAFMNALGADFQTAFEAGADLDPESGDGKVYDAALDKLDAKCGG
;
A
#
# COMPACT_ATOMS: atom_id res chain seq x y z
N MET A 1 46.97 -41.97 17.23
CA MET A 1 47.70 -40.93 16.48
C MET A 1 47.20 -40.86 15.04
N LYS A 2 46.34 -39.91 14.68
CA LYS A 2 46.54 -38.91 13.61
C LYS A 2 45.27 -38.07 13.52
N LYS A 3 45.49 -36.76 13.43
CA LYS A 3 44.50 -35.69 13.46
C LYS A 3 43.89 -35.52 12.08
N TYR A 4 42.57 -35.39 11.99
CA TYR A 4 41.92 -34.69 10.88
C TYR A 4 40.98 -33.64 11.44
N LEU A 5 41.20 -32.43 10.94
CA LEU A 5 40.62 -31.17 11.34
C LEU A 5 39.22 -31.01 10.76
N ALA A 6 38.46 -30.13 11.42
CA ALA A 6 37.16 -29.57 11.11
C ALA A 6 36.82 -29.39 9.61
N ALA A 7 35.55 -29.64 9.28
CA ALA A 7 34.82 -28.85 8.29
C ALA A 7 33.33 -28.87 8.62
N ALA A 8 32.75 -27.67 8.63
CA ALA A 8 31.41 -27.36 9.07
C ALA A 8 30.31 -27.83 8.11
N ALA A 9 29.14 -28.15 8.66
CA ALA A 9 27.86 -28.03 7.96
C ALA A 9 26.75 -27.76 9.00
N LEU A 10 26.82 -26.59 9.62
CA LEU A 10 25.62 -25.90 10.09
C LEU A 10 24.82 -25.52 8.84
N CYS A 11 23.98 -26.43 8.33
CA CYS A 11 22.96 -26.04 7.36
C CYS A 11 21.83 -25.39 8.16
N GLY A 12 21.72 -24.09 7.95
CA GLY A 12 20.94 -23.18 8.77
C GLY A 12 19.48 -23.54 8.88
N LEU A 13 18.99 -23.33 10.11
CA LEU A 13 17.67 -22.80 10.36
C LEU A 13 17.42 -21.59 9.44
N LEU A 14 16.75 -21.82 8.31
CA LEU A 14 15.85 -20.82 7.74
C LEU A 14 14.46 -21.40 7.84
N ALA A 15 13.96 -21.47 9.08
CA ALA A 15 12.56 -21.18 9.26
C ALA A 15 12.40 -19.72 8.81
N SER A 16 12.05 -19.52 7.54
CA SER A 16 11.52 -18.24 7.09
C SER A 16 10.40 -17.92 8.09
N PRO A 17 10.50 -16.84 8.88
CA PRO A 17 9.34 -16.41 9.63
C PRO A 17 8.25 -16.21 8.58
N LEU A 18 7.08 -16.79 8.79
CA LEU A 18 5.87 -16.35 8.08
C LEU A 18 5.90 -14.82 8.16
N MET A 19 6.08 -14.18 7.00
CA MET A 19 6.40 -12.76 6.93
C MET A 19 5.23 -11.97 7.52
N ALA A 20 5.42 -11.44 8.72
CA ALA A 20 4.62 -10.34 9.20
C ALA A 20 4.92 -9.15 8.28
N ALA A 21 3.87 -8.42 7.90
CA ALA A 21 4.04 -7.20 7.14
C ALA A 21 4.95 -6.23 7.91
N SER A 22 5.72 -5.39 7.20
CA SER A 22 6.47 -4.35 7.89
C SER A 22 5.54 -3.40 8.65
N ALA A 23 6.06 -2.76 9.70
CA ALA A 23 5.28 -1.84 10.52
C ALA A 23 4.67 -0.68 9.71
N ALA A 24 5.33 -0.25 8.62
CA ALA A 24 4.81 0.75 7.71
C ALA A 24 3.55 0.24 6.97
N VAL A 25 3.61 -0.98 6.41
CA VAL A 25 2.47 -1.61 5.75
C VAL A 25 1.34 -1.89 6.73
N GLU A 26 1.62 -2.41 7.93
CA GLU A 26 0.58 -2.60 8.95
C GLU A 26 -0.10 -1.30 9.35
N SER A 27 0.65 -0.20 9.42
CA SER A 27 0.08 1.14 9.66
C SER A 27 -0.80 1.59 8.49
N ALA A 28 -0.34 1.39 7.24
CA ALA A 28 -1.10 1.75 6.06
C ALA A 28 -2.43 0.98 5.98
N VAL A 29 -2.40 -0.34 6.22
CA VAL A 29 -3.59 -1.20 6.27
C VAL A 29 -4.63 -0.65 7.26
N LYS A 30 -4.20 -0.31 8.48
CA LYS A 30 -5.11 0.25 9.50
C LYS A 30 -5.70 1.59 9.07
N THR A 31 -4.91 2.44 8.40
CA THR A 31 -5.40 3.70 7.88
C THR A 31 -6.44 3.50 6.78
N PHE A 32 -6.21 2.56 5.84
CA PHE A 32 -7.18 2.24 4.79
C PHE A 32 -8.47 1.68 5.38
N GLU A 33 -8.38 0.81 6.40
CA GLU A 33 -9.54 0.33 7.15
C GLU A 33 -10.31 1.49 7.81
N ALA A 34 -9.61 2.43 8.44
CA ALA A 34 -10.20 3.59 9.07
C ALA A 34 -10.92 4.50 8.05
N VAL A 35 -10.30 4.78 6.90
CA VAL A 35 -10.93 5.51 5.79
C VAL A 35 -12.17 4.78 5.30
N GLY A 36 -12.10 3.47 5.09
CA GLY A 36 -13.23 2.69 4.63
C GLY A 36 -14.36 2.54 5.66
N ASN A 37 -14.14 2.89 6.92
CA ASN A 37 -15.16 2.88 7.98
C ASN A 37 -15.71 4.27 8.29
N ASP A 38 -15.10 5.33 7.76
CA ASP A 38 -15.59 6.71 7.83
C ASP A 38 -16.34 7.04 6.54
N ALA A 39 -17.64 7.33 6.64
CA ALA A 39 -18.48 7.56 5.46
C ALA A 39 -18.05 8.79 4.63
N ALA A 40 -17.53 9.84 5.26
CA ALA A 40 -17.08 11.04 4.56
C ALA A 40 -15.76 10.76 3.84
N LYS A 41 -14.80 10.14 4.53
CA LYS A 41 -13.50 9.79 3.92
C LYS A 41 -13.65 8.73 2.84
N LEU A 42 -14.46 7.71 3.06
CA LEU A 42 -14.75 6.70 2.03
C LEU A 42 -15.33 7.36 0.78
N LYS A 43 -16.29 8.29 0.93
CA LYS A 43 -16.83 9.02 -0.22
C LYS A 43 -15.74 9.77 -0.99
N THR A 44 -14.89 10.53 -0.28
CA THR A 44 -13.75 11.25 -0.86
C THR A 44 -12.80 10.30 -1.60
N TYR A 45 -12.47 9.15 -0.99
CA TYR A 45 -11.63 8.13 -1.59
C TYR A 45 -12.25 7.59 -2.89
N CYS A 46 -13.53 7.28 -2.90
CA CYS A 46 -14.21 6.78 -4.10
C CYS A 46 -14.27 7.82 -5.22
N GLU A 47 -14.42 9.11 -4.89
CA GLU A 47 -14.33 10.20 -5.86
C GLU A 47 -12.91 10.32 -6.45
N MET A 48 -11.88 10.12 -5.62
CA MET A 48 -10.48 10.05 -6.05
C MET A 48 -10.23 8.88 -7.00
N THR A 49 -10.61 7.65 -6.64
CA THR A 49 -10.45 6.45 -7.49
C THR A 49 -11.19 6.61 -8.83
N LYS A 50 -12.38 7.22 -8.82
CA LYS A 50 -13.13 7.53 -10.03
C LYS A 50 -12.41 8.53 -10.92
N LEU A 51 -11.79 9.56 -10.35
CA LEU A 51 -10.99 10.52 -11.10
C LEU A 51 -9.79 9.83 -11.76
N MET A 52 -9.07 8.98 -11.04
CA MET A 52 -7.92 8.22 -11.54
C MET A 52 -8.28 7.21 -12.63
N SER A 53 -9.54 6.78 -12.69
CA SER A 53 -10.07 5.92 -13.75
C SER A 53 -10.67 6.68 -14.94
N SER A 54 -10.69 8.02 -14.89
CA SER A 54 -11.23 8.86 -15.96
C SER A 54 -10.28 8.84 -17.18
N PRO A 55 -10.79 8.86 -18.42
CA PRO A 55 -9.95 9.07 -19.60
C PRO A 55 -9.19 10.41 -19.58
N ASP A 56 -9.61 11.35 -18.73
CA ASP A 56 -8.92 12.63 -18.56
C ASP A 56 -7.48 12.48 -18.04
N VAL A 57 -7.14 11.37 -17.35
CA VAL A 57 -5.78 11.17 -16.80
C VAL A 57 -4.70 11.05 -17.88
N GLU A 58 -5.10 10.71 -19.10
CA GLU A 58 -4.20 10.65 -20.26
C GLU A 58 -4.12 11.98 -21.02
N ASP A 59 -4.95 12.97 -20.66
CA ASP A 59 -4.98 14.30 -21.28
C ASP A 59 -3.98 15.23 -20.59
N GLU A 60 -2.80 15.38 -21.18
CA GLU A 60 -1.74 16.27 -20.69
C GLU A 60 -2.22 17.72 -20.49
N SER A 61 -3.24 18.18 -21.24
CA SER A 61 -3.79 19.53 -21.08
C SER A 61 -4.57 19.73 -19.77
N LYS A 62 -4.91 18.63 -19.09
CA LYS A 62 -5.61 18.60 -17.81
C LYS A 62 -4.71 18.21 -16.63
N ALA A 63 -3.42 17.96 -16.87
CA ALA A 63 -2.48 17.49 -15.85
C ALA A 63 -2.49 18.38 -14.58
N ASP A 64 -2.37 19.70 -14.74
CA ASP A 64 -2.38 20.64 -13.59
C ASP A 64 -3.70 20.61 -12.80
N GLU A 65 -4.83 20.45 -13.49
CA GLU A 65 -6.15 20.36 -12.85
C GLU A 65 -6.31 19.03 -12.10
N LEU A 66 -5.83 17.94 -12.70
CA LEU A 66 -5.84 16.61 -12.10
C LEU A 66 -4.96 16.53 -10.88
N ASP A 67 -3.73 17.04 -10.95
CA ASP A 67 -2.82 17.14 -9.80
C ASP A 67 -3.45 17.93 -8.67
N SER A 68 -4.05 19.09 -8.98
CA SER A 68 -4.75 19.92 -7.98
C SER A 68 -5.91 19.17 -7.32
N LYS A 69 -6.67 18.39 -8.09
CA LYS A 69 -7.78 17.58 -7.55
C LYS A 69 -7.27 16.41 -6.71
N MET A 70 -6.21 15.74 -7.16
CA MET A 70 -5.59 14.66 -6.40
C MET A 70 -5.02 15.15 -5.08
N GLU A 71 -4.33 16.29 -5.07
CA GLU A 71 -3.84 16.92 -3.84
C GLU A 71 -5.01 17.28 -2.90
N ALA A 72 -6.09 17.85 -3.44
CA ALA A 72 -7.28 18.16 -2.65
C ALA A 72 -7.92 16.91 -2.02
N PHE A 73 -8.00 15.80 -2.76
CA PHE A 73 -8.50 14.52 -2.23
C PHE A 73 -7.59 13.98 -1.13
N MET A 74 -6.28 13.94 -1.37
CA MET A 74 -5.28 13.50 -0.39
C MET A 74 -5.35 14.31 0.90
N ASN A 75 -5.46 15.64 0.79
CA ASN A 75 -5.62 16.54 1.93
C ASN A 75 -6.94 16.28 2.68
N ALA A 76 -8.04 16.01 1.97
CA ALA A 76 -9.33 15.71 2.58
C ALA A 76 -9.38 14.32 3.27
N LEU A 77 -8.62 13.34 2.77
CA LEU A 77 -8.44 12.03 3.40
C LEU A 77 -7.55 12.12 4.66
N GLY A 78 -6.60 13.06 4.61
CA GLY A 78 -5.77 13.49 5.74
C GLY A 78 -4.36 12.92 5.71
N ALA A 79 -3.49 13.49 6.56
CA ALA A 79 -2.06 13.18 6.60
C ALA A 79 -1.76 11.69 6.82
N ASP A 80 -2.52 11.01 7.69
CA ASP A 80 -2.33 9.57 7.92
C ASP A 80 -2.55 8.76 6.64
N PHE A 81 -3.54 9.16 5.83
CA PHE A 81 -3.80 8.50 4.54
C PHE A 81 -2.71 8.81 3.52
N GLN A 82 -2.22 10.05 3.47
CA GLN A 82 -1.08 10.42 2.62
C GLN A 82 0.15 9.56 2.95
N THR A 83 0.53 9.48 4.23
CA THR A 83 1.64 8.63 4.67
C THR A 83 1.39 7.16 4.39
N ALA A 84 0.16 6.68 4.57
CA ALA A 84 -0.22 5.31 4.22
C ALA A 84 -0.06 5.04 2.70
N PHE A 85 -0.47 5.99 1.86
CA PHE A 85 -0.39 5.87 0.41
C PHE A 85 1.07 5.93 -0.07
N GLU A 86 1.89 6.80 0.51
CA GLU A 86 3.33 6.91 0.24
C GLU A 86 4.09 5.63 0.62
N ALA A 87 3.65 4.91 1.65
CA ALA A 87 4.27 3.65 2.05
C ALA A 87 4.22 2.57 0.96
N GLY A 88 3.32 2.70 -0.02
CA GLY A 88 3.22 1.82 -1.18
C GLY A 88 4.18 2.16 -2.32
N ALA A 89 4.72 3.38 -2.39
CA ALA A 89 5.44 3.88 -3.56
C ALA A 89 6.71 3.09 -3.90
N ASP A 90 7.40 2.57 -2.87
CA ASP A 90 8.64 1.81 -3.00
C ASP A 90 8.46 0.29 -2.78
N LEU A 91 7.22 -0.19 -2.61
CA LEU A 91 6.97 -1.62 -2.39
C LEU A 91 7.08 -2.40 -3.71
N ASP A 92 7.80 -3.51 -3.65
CA ASP A 92 7.71 -4.53 -4.70
C ASP A 92 6.34 -5.23 -4.60
N PRO A 93 5.47 -5.16 -5.63
CA PRO A 93 4.14 -5.77 -5.59
C PRO A 93 4.20 -7.31 -5.47
N GLU A 94 5.30 -7.95 -5.86
CA GLU A 94 5.45 -9.41 -5.72
C GLU A 94 5.90 -9.84 -4.32
N SER A 95 6.37 -8.88 -3.51
CA SER A 95 6.81 -9.11 -2.13
C SER A 95 5.64 -9.43 -1.18
N GLY A 96 5.95 -9.94 0.01
CA GLY A 96 4.94 -10.17 1.05
C GLY A 96 4.23 -8.87 1.47
N ASP A 97 5.00 -7.79 1.60
CA ASP A 97 4.49 -6.46 1.97
C ASP A 97 3.63 -5.85 0.86
N GLY A 98 4.08 -5.93 -0.40
CA GLY A 98 3.32 -5.45 -1.56
C GLY A 98 1.96 -6.14 -1.67
N LYS A 99 1.91 -7.46 -1.52
CA LYS A 99 0.65 -8.22 -1.53
C LYS A 99 -0.30 -7.85 -0.40
N VAL A 100 0.22 -7.57 0.80
CA VAL A 100 -0.61 -7.15 1.94
C VAL A 100 -1.15 -5.74 1.71
N TYR A 101 -0.32 -4.83 1.21
CA TYR A 101 -0.69 -3.47 0.87
C TYR A 101 -1.76 -3.43 -0.23
N ASP A 102 -1.54 -4.11 -1.35
CA ASP A 102 -2.48 -4.21 -2.48
C ASP A 102 -3.81 -4.81 -2.02
N ALA A 103 -3.79 -5.90 -1.26
CA ALA A 103 -5.01 -6.52 -0.74
C ALA A 103 -5.79 -5.61 0.22
N ALA A 104 -5.15 -4.61 0.84
CA ALA A 104 -5.83 -3.62 1.68
C ALA A 104 -6.44 -2.50 0.85
N LEU A 105 -5.75 -2.03 -0.20
CA LEU A 105 -6.33 -1.10 -1.19
C LEU A 105 -7.51 -1.74 -1.93
N ASP A 106 -7.38 -2.98 -2.41
CA ASP A 106 -8.48 -3.72 -3.06
C ASP A 106 -9.73 -3.80 -2.18
N LYS A 107 -9.55 -4.04 -0.88
CA LYS A 107 -10.66 -4.05 0.09
C LYS A 107 -11.28 -2.68 0.27
N LEU A 108 -10.48 -1.61 0.23
CA LEU A 108 -10.97 -0.25 0.31
C LEU A 108 -11.73 0.13 -0.96
N ASP A 109 -11.19 -0.17 -2.14
CA ASP A 109 -11.82 0.02 -3.45
C ASP A 109 -13.13 -0.75 -3.57
N ALA A 110 -13.19 -1.99 -3.09
CA ALA A 110 -14.42 -2.79 -3.09
C ALA A 110 -15.58 -2.11 -2.33
N LYS A 111 -15.28 -1.21 -1.38
CA LYS A 111 -16.31 -0.43 -0.67
C LYS A 111 -16.89 0.72 -1.49
N CYS A 112 -16.26 1.09 -2.61
CA CYS A 112 -16.75 2.12 -3.52
C CYS A 112 -17.88 1.66 -4.45
N GLY A 113 -18.31 0.40 -4.31
CA GLY A 113 -19.50 -0.13 -4.97
C GLY A 113 -19.20 -0.68 -6.35
N GLY A 114 -18.51 -1.82 -6.40
CA GLY A 114 -18.21 -2.55 -7.64
C GLY A 114 -19.39 -2.73 -8.60
#